data_AF-A0A4U3AN85-F1
#
_entry.id   AF-A0A4U3AN85-F1
#
_cell.length_a   1.000
_cell.length_b   1.000
_cell.length_c   1.000
_cell.angle_alpha   90.00
_cell.angle_beta   90.00
_cell.angle_gamma   90.00
#
_symmetry.space_group_name_H-M   'P 1'
#
loop_
_entity.id
_entity.type
_entity.pdbx_description
1 polymer ?
#
loop_
_entity_poly.entity_id
_entity_poly.type
_entity_poly.pdbx_seq_one_letter_code
_entity_poly.pdbx_strand_id
1 'polypeptide(L)'
;DHRDLFNSLFKIEPMKEKTNMGLRSISWVDARKHAEEEGKLESTTNTFGIENPYYYKHNLKKKLKGLKNFRANESYEESPEYNDLQIVLNIFKEKNVKPLFISVPVNGPWYDYAGFPKERREVYYKKVREQVENAGYPVVDFSGHEYDKYFLKDTIHLGWKGWIYFDEAVQNFYTEK
;
A
#
# COMPACT_ATOMS: atom_id res chain seq x y z
N ASP A 1 -24.72 8.59 -2.25
CA ASP A 1 -23.52 9.04 -2.97
C ASP A 1 -23.97 9.72 -4.25
N HIS A 2 -23.68 11.01 -4.46
CA HIS A 2 -24.27 11.85 -5.51
C HIS A 2 -23.58 11.70 -6.88
N ARG A 3 -23.09 10.49 -7.21
CA ARG A 3 -22.38 10.18 -8.47
C ARG A 3 -23.23 9.41 -9.49
N ASP A 4 -24.50 9.18 -9.20
CA ASP A 4 -25.41 8.40 -10.06
C ASP A 4 -25.55 8.97 -11.48
N LEU A 5 -25.62 10.30 -11.62
CA LEU A 5 -25.73 10.93 -12.94
C LEU A 5 -24.47 10.70 -13.78
N PHE A 6 -23.28 10.86 -13.19
CA PHE A 6 -22.01 10.61 -13.87
C PHE A 6 -21.89 9.14 -14.30
N ASN A 7 -22.16 8.21 -13.40
CA ASN A 7 -22.05 6.78 -13.69
C ASN A 7 -23.06 6.31 -14.75
N SER A 8 -24.29 6.85 -14.75
CA SER A 8 -25.31 6.52 -15.76
C SER A 8 -24.98 7.07 -17.15
N LEU A 9 -24.45 8.30 -17.24
CA LEU A 9 -24.04 8.91 -18.50
C LEU A 9 -22.86 8.16 -19.14
N PHE A 10 -21.93 7.67 -18.33
CA PHE A 10 -20.72 6.99 -18.82
C PHE A 10 -20.79 5.46 -18.79
N LYS A 11 -21.94 4.86 -18.41
CA LYS A 11 -22.16 3.40 -18.30
C LYS A 11 -21.04 2.69 -17.53
N ILE A 12 -20.54 3.31 -16.47
CA ILE A 12 -19.52 2.72 -15.62
C ILE A 12 -20.22 1.68 -14.75
N GLU A 13 -20.09 0.40 -15.09
CA GLU A 13 -20.62 -0.66 -14.25
C GLU A 13 -19.88 -0.66 -12.90
N PRO A 14 -20.60 -0.73 -11.76
CA PRO A 14 -19.96 -0.87 -10.46
C PRO A 14 -19.16 -2.17 -10.44
N MET A 15 -17.90 -2.09 -10.00
CA MET A 15 -17.04 -3.25 -9.89
C MET A 15 -17.66 -4.24 -8.89
N LYS A 16 -18.04 -5.43 -9.36
CA LYS A 16 -18.49 -6.50 -8.47
C LYS A 16 -17.30 -7.03 -7.69
N GLU A 17 -17.25 -6.76 -6.39
CA GLU A 17 -16.29 -7.38 -5.49
C GLU A 17 -16.55 -8.88 -5.42
N LYS A 18 -15.50 -9.68 -5.62
CA LYS A 18 -15.54 -11.13 -5.41
C LYS A 18 -15.17 -11.40 -3.96
N THR A 19 -16.17 -11.52 -3.08
CA THR A 19 -15.93 -11.87 -1.67
C THR A 19 -15.75 -13.37 -1.53
N ASN A 20 -14.57 -13.82 -1.06
CA ASN A 20 -14.36 -15.22 -0.67
C ASN A 20 -14.77 -15.41 0.80
N MET A 21 -15.99 -15.90 1.03
CA MET A 21 -16.53 -16.13 2.37
C MET A 21 -15.75 -17.18 3.17
N GLY A 22 -15.02 -18.09 2.52
CA GLY A 22 -14.22 -19.12 3.19
C GLY A 22 -13.01 -18.58 3.95
N LEU A 23 -12.56 -17.35 3.65
CA LEU A 23 -11.46 -16.70 4.36
C LEU A 23 -11.85 -16.24 5.78
N ARG A 24 -13.15 -16.13 6.09
CA ARG A 24 -13.61 -15.71 7.43
C ARG A 24 -13.31 -16.71 8.54
N SER A 25 -13.12 -17.98 8.18
CA SER A 25 -13.02 -19.09 9.13
C SER A 25 -11.60 -19.66 9.27
N ILE A 26 -10.62 -19.09 8.59
CA ILE A 26 -9.23 -19.56 8.65
C ILE A 26 -8.39 -18.64 9.54
N SER A 27 -7.29 -19.15 10.08
CA SER A 27 -6.37 -18.35 10.88
C SER A 27 -5.68 -17.28 10.03
N TRP A 28 -5.22 -16.19 10.64
CA TRP A 28 -4.43 -15.16 9.94
C TRP A 28 -3.18 -15.73 9.26
N VAL A 29 -2.57 -16.75 9.86
CA VAL A 29 -1.41 -17.46 9.29
C VAL A 29 -1.80 -18.20 8.00
N ASP A 30 -2.92 -18.92 8.01
CA ASP A 30 -3.40 -19.64 6.84
C ASP A 30 -3.86 -18.69 5.72
N ALA A 31 -4.50 -17.57 6.09
CA ALA A 31 -4.89 -16.52 5.15
C ALA A 31 -3.67 -15.90 4.45
N ARG A 32 -2.60 -15.59 5.20
CA ARG A 32 -1.35 -15.11 4.63
C ARG A 32 -0.70 -16.13 3.69
N LYS A 33 -0.73 -17.42 4.04
CA LYS A 33 -0.21 -18.49 3.19
C LYS A 33 -1.01 -18.64 1.89
N HIS A 34 -2.34 -18.56 1.98
CA HIS A 34 -3.20 -18.58 0.80
C HIS A 34 -2.90 -17.39 -0.14
N ALA A 35 -2.83 -16.19 0.42
CA ALA A 35 -2.48 -14.96 -0.29
C ALA A 35 -1.08 -15.04 -0.94
N GLU A 36 -0.11 -15.68 -0.28
CA GLU A 36 1.21 -15.93 -0.85
C GLU A 36 1.16 -16.82 -2.11
N GLU A 37 0.37 -17.89 -2.09
CA GLU A 37 0.23 -18.76 -3.27
C GLU A 37 -0.51 -18.05 -4.42
N GLU A 38 -1.54 -17.23 -4.14
CA GLU A 38 -2.19 -16.40 -5.16
C GLU A 38 -1.20 -15.43 -5.81
N GLY A 39 -0.47 -14.66 -4.99
CA GLY A 39 0.52 -13.71 -5.50
C GLY A 39 1.63 -14.35 -6.32
N LYS A 40 2.04 -15.57 -5.95
CA LYS A 40 3.01 -16.36 -6.70
C LYS A 40 2.50 -16.76 -8.08
N LEU A 41 1.23 -17.15 -8.19
CA LEU A 41 0.60 -17.51 -9.47
C LEU A 41 0.40 -16.29 -10.37
N GLU A 42 0.12 -15.14 -9.77
CA GLU A 42 -0.22 -13.91 -10.49
C GLU A 42 0.99 -13.01 -10.81
N SER A 43 2.18 -13.30 -10.26
CA SER A 43 3.41 -12.51 -10.43
C SER A 43 4.60 -13.31 -10.99
N THR A 44 4.34 -14.11 -12.02
CA THR A 44 5.32 -15.06 -12.60
C THR A 44 6.24 -14.46 -13.67
N THR A 45 5.98 -13.24 -14.12
CA THR A 45 6.61 -12.68 -15.34
C THR A 45 7.84 -11.82 -15.10
N ASN A 46 8.16 -11.56 -13.83
CA ASN A 46 9.25 -10.69 -13.43
C ASN A 46 9.79 -11.08 -12.04
N THR A 47 10.96 -10.55 -11.69
CA THR A 47 11.64 -10.84 -10.42
C THR A 47 11.30 -9.85 -9.31
N PHE A 48 10.52 -8.81 -9.60
CA PHE A 48 10.15 -7.77 -8.64
C PHE A 48 8.88 -8.12 -7.83
N GLY A 49 8.22 -9.23 -8.16
CA GLY A 49 6.94 -9.60 -7.54
C GLY A 49 5.77 -8.72 -7.96
N ILE A 50 5.88 -8.03 -9.10
CA ILE A 50 4.81 -7.22 -9.68
C ILE A 50 3.82 -8.13 -10.42
N GLU A 51 2.53 -7.90 -10.28
CA GLU A 51 1.49 -8.68 -10.94
C GLU A 51 1.63 -8.64 -12.48
N ASN A 52 1.31 -9.77 -13.10
CA ASN A 52 1.42 -9.95 -14.54
C ASN A 52 0.61 -8.89 -15.33
N PRO A 53 -0.66 -8.57 -14.99
CA PRO A 53 -1.42 -7.57 -15.72
C PRO A 53 -0.75 -6.19 -15.72
N TYR A 54 -0.29 -5.71 -14.57
CA TYR A 54 0.42 -4.43 -14.45
C TYR A 54 1.72 -4.44 -15.27
N TYR A 55 2.53 -5.49 -15.11
CA TYR A 55 3.82 -5.61 -15.78
C TYR A 55 3.69 -5.56 -17.31
N TYR A 56 2.66 -6.21 -17.86
CA TYR A 56 2.36 -6.20 -19.29
C TYR A 56 1.76 -4.88 -19.76
N LYS A 57 0.72 -4.37 -19.07
CA LYS A 57 0.02 -3.13 -19.43
C LYS A 57 0.98 -1.95 -19.57
N HIS A 58 1.96 -1.85 -18.66
CA HIS A 58 2.93 -0.76 -18.66
C HIS A 58 4.16 -1.02 -19.53
N ASN A 59 4.24 -2.18 -20.19
CA ASN A 59 5.37 -2.64 -20.99
C ASN A 59 6.70 -2.57 -20.23
N LEU A 60 6.69 -2.90 -18.93
CA LEU A 60 7.85 -2.72 -18.06
C LEU A 60 9.07 -3.48 -18.58
N LYS A 61 8.88 -4.70 -19.10
CA LYS A 61 9.94 -5.51 -19.73
C LYS A 61 10.74 -4.75 -20.77
N LYS A 62 10.08 -3.98 -21.65
CA LYS A 62 10.74 -3.22 -22.72
C LYS A 62 11.44 -1.97 -22.18
N LYS A 63 10.94 -1.41 -21.07
CA LYS A 63 11.43 -0.16 -20.47
C LYS A 63 12.50 -0.36 -19.41
N LEU A 64 12.71 -1.59 -18.92
CA LEU A 64 13.62 -1.90 -17.82
C LEU A 64 14.95 -1.16 -17.93
N LYS A 65 15.65 -1.24 -19.07
CA LYS A 65 16.95 -0.59 -19.27
C LYS A 65 16.94 0.91 -18.94
N GLY A 66 15.87 1.63 -19.27
CA GLY A 66 15.71 3.07 -18.98
C GLY A 66 15.17 3.37 -17.58
N LEU A 67 14.65 2.36 -16.87
CA LEU A 67 14.14 2.46 -15.50
C LEU A 67 15.18 2.07 -14.46
N LYS A 68 16.42 1.75 -14.86
CA LYS A 68 17.50 1.54 -13.91
C LYS A 68 17.99 2.90 -13.41
N ASN A 69 18.02 3.09 -12.09
CA ASN A 69 18.52 4.31 -11.42
C ASN A 69 17.78 5.62 -11.76
N PHE A 70 16.61 5.58 -12.40
CA PHE A 70 15.91 6.80 -12.81
C PHE A 70 15.45 7.68 -11.65
N ARG A 71 15.37 7.13 -10.42
CA ARG A 71 14.96 7.83 -9.19
C ARG A 71 16.12 8.09 -8.24
N ALA A 72 17.37 7.95 -8.68
CA ALA A 72 18.55 8.05 -7.82
C ALA A 72 18.68 9.36 -7.03
N ASN A 73 18.15 10.45 -7.59
CA ASN A 73 18.24 11.78 -6.98
C ASN A 73 16.95 12.20 -6.28
N GLU A 74 15.89 11.39 -6.30
CA GLU A 74 14.60 11.73 -5.70
C GLU A 74 14.64 11.64 -4.16
N SER A 75 13.83 12.46 -3.51
CA SER A 75 13.64 12.45 -2.06
C SER A 75 12.18 12.76 -1.72
N TYR A 76 11.68 12.18 -0.63
CA TYR A 76 10.36 12.49 -0.06
C TYR A 76 10.49 13.21 1.30
N GLU A 77 11.70 13.64 1.64
CA GLU A 77 11.97 14.32 2.91
C GLU A 77 11.28 15.68 2.97
N GLU A 78 11.27 16.43 1.87
CA GLU A 78 10.61 17.74 1.76
C GLU A 78 9.41 17.62 0.82
N SER A 79 8.21 17.94 1.34
CA SER A 79 6.97 17.89 0.57
C SER A 79 5.93 18.82 1.18
N PRO A 80 5.11 19.54 0.38
CA PRO A 80 3.95 20.26 0.89
C PRO A 80 2.92 19.32 1.55
N GLU A 81 2.91 18.04 1.19
CA GLU A 81 1.96 17.05 1.70
C GLU A 81 2.08 16.82 3.23
N TYR A 82 3.22 17.13 3.85
CA TYR A 82 3.32 17.12 5.32
C TYR A 82 2.40 18.17 5.96
N ASN A 83 2.25 19.33 5.33
CA ASN A 83 1.32 20.36 5.80
C ASN A 83 -0.13 19.94 5.56
N ASP A 84 -0.41 19.31 4.42
CA ASP A 84 -1.75 18.83 4.09
C ASP A 84 -2.19 17.68 5.02
N LEU A 85 -1.26 16.78 5.37
CA LEU A 85 -1.49 15.78 6.42
C LEU A 85 -1.80 16.46 7.76
N GLN A 86 -1.08 17.53 8.13
CA GLN A 86 -1.36 18.25 9.37
C GLN A 86 -2.78 18.83 9.40
N ILE A 87 -3.27 19.32 8.27
CA ILE A 87 -4.65 19.81 8.15
C ILE A 87 -5.64 18.68 8.46
N VAL A 88 -5.44 17.49 7.90
CA VAL A 88 -6.29 16.31 8.18
C VAL A 88 -6.23 15.91 9.66
N LEU A 89 -5.04 15.86 10.26
CA LEU A 89 -4.84 15.53 11.68
C LEU A 89 -5.56 16.52 12.60
N ASN A 90 -5.53 17.82 12.26
CA ASN A 90 -6.23 18.88 12.99
C ASN A 90 -7.75 18.73 12.88
N ILE A 91 -8.27 18.42 11.68
CA ILE A 91 -9.70 18.17 11.47
C ILE A 91 -10.16 16.97 12.29
N PHE A 92 -9.40 15.88 12.30
CA PHE A 92 -9.71 14.71 13.14
C PHE A 92 -9.76 15.05 14.62
N LYS A 93 -8.87 15.94 15.09
CA LYS A 93 -8.83 16.37 16.48
C LYS A 93 -10.05 17.22 16.83
N GLU A 94 -10.38 18.19 15.98
CA GLU A 94 -11.56 19.06 16.13
C GLU A 94 -12.86 18.26 16.14
N LYS A 95 -12.94 17.23 15.28
CA LYS A 95 -14.14 16.38 15.15
C LYS A 95 -14.13 15.15 16.06
N ASN A 96 -13.15 15.03 16.96
CA ASN A 96 -12.99 13.90 17.88
C ASN A 96 -13.06 12.53 17.17
N VAL A 97 -12.43 12.45 16.00
CA VAL A 97 -12.30 11.22 15.21
C VAL A 97 -11.22 10.35 15.82
N LYS A 98 -11.42 9.03 15.79
CA LYS A 98 -10.44 8.03 16.23
C LYS A 98 -9.89 7.28 15.01
N PRO A 99 -8.99 7.89 14.23
CA PRO A 99 -8.42 7.24 13.05
C PRO A 99 -7.37 6.19 13.44
N LEU A 100 -7.24 5.19 12.58
CA LEU A 100 -6.05 4.35 12.49
C LEU A 100 -5.29 4.76 11.22
N PHE A 101 -4.02 5.11 11.35
CA PHE A 101 -3.16 5.38 10.18
C PHE A 101 -2.37 4.12 9.82
N ILE A 102 -2.28 3.84 8.52
CA ILE A 102 -1.51 2.72 7.98
C ILE A 102 -0.40 3.28 7.07
N SER A 103 0.86 2.99 7.38
CA SER A 103 2.01 3.30 6.51
C SER A 103 2.29 2.12 5.61
N VAL A 104 2.05 2.28 4.30
CA VAL A 104 2.27 1.25 3.28
C VAL A 104 3.73 1.31 2.77
N PRO A 105 4.44 0.17 2.66
CA PRO A 105 5.80 0.16 2.16
C PRO A 105 5.83 0.40 0.65
N VAL A 106 7.04 0.64 0.12
CA VAL A 106 7.28 0.53 -1.32
C VAL A 106 7.77 -0.87 -1.67
N ASN A 107 7.74 -1.22 -2.95
CA ASN A 107 8.33 -2.46 -3.41
C ASN A 107 9.86 -2.32 -3.39
N GLY A 108 10.51 -2.89 -2.37
CA GLY A 108 11.96 -2.81 -2.14
C GLY A 108 12.78 -3.20 -3.36
N PRO A 109 12.60 -4.42 -3.93
CA PRO A 109 13.28 -4.84 -5.15
C PRO A 109 13.11 -3.87 -6.34
N TRP A 110 11.92 -3.30 -6.50
CA TRP A 110 11.68 -2.31 -7.56
C TRP A 110 12.35 -0.97 -7.28
N TYR A 111 12.29 -0.46 -6.05
CA TYR A 111 12.89 0.83 -5.68
C TYR A 111 14.42 0.76 -5.69
N ASP A 112 15.00 -0.37 -5.31
CA ASP A 112 16.44 -0.61 -5.43
C ASP A 112 16.88 -0.60 -6.90
N TYR A 113 16.07 -1.20 -7.79
CA TYR A 113 16.33 -1.14 -9.24
C TYR A 113 16.18 0.26 -9.82
N ALA A 114 15.16 0.99 -9.38
CA ALA A 114 14.91 2.38 -9.72
C ALA A 114 15.97 3.33 -9.14
N GLY A 115 16.80 2.85 -8.20
CA GLY A 115 17.89 3.58 -7.56
C GLY A 115 17.46 4.53 -6.45
N PHE A 116 16.21 4.49 -5.98
CA PHE A 116 15.75 5.36 -4.90
C PHE A 116 16.45 4.95 -3.58
N PRO A 117 17.24 5.83 -2.92
CA PRO A 117 18.05 5.44 -1.76
C PRO A 117 17.21 4.94 -0.59
N LYS A 118 17.60 3.80 0.01
CA LYS A 118 16.88 3.19 1.13
C LYS A 118 16.83 4.12 2.34
N GLU A 119 17.89 4.85 2.60
CA GLU A 119 17.98 5.81 3.71
C GLU A 119 16.94 6.91 3.55
N ARG A 120 16.67 7.35 2.31
CA ARG A 120 15.60 8.33 2.03
C ARG A 120 14.21 7.74 2.21
N ARG A 121 14.05 6.41 2.02
CA ARG A 121 12.80 5.70 2.33
C ARG A 121 12.54 5.71 3.83
N GLU A 122 13.55 5.32 4.61
CA GLU A 122 13.51 5.31 6.08
C GLU A 122 13.23 6.69 6.67
N VAL A 123 13.83 7.76 6.12
CA VAL A 123 13.58 9.14 6.55
C VAL A 123 12.10 9.50 6.40
N TYR A 124 11.48 9.24 5.25
CA TYR A 124 10.07 9.61 5.08
C TYR A 124 9.14 8.78 5.96
N TYR A 125 9.38 7.46 6.09
CA TYR A 125 8.57 6.60 6.97
C TYR A 125 8.60 7.13 8.40
N LYS A 126 9.80 7.49 8.88
CA LYS A 126 9.98 8.07 10.20
C LYS A 126 9.24 9.40 10.35
N LYS A 127 9.39 10.33 9.41
CA LYS A 127 8.73 11.65 9.49
C LYS A 127 7.21 11.55 9.53
N VAL A 128 6.62 10.72 8.66
CA VAL A 128 5.16 10.53 8.65
C VAL A 128 4.68 9.89 9.95
N ARG A 129 5.37 8.85 10.44
CA ARG A 129 5.06 8.17 11.70
C ARG A 129 5.09 9.15 12.87
N GLU A 130 6.21 9.87 13.02
CA GLU A 130 6.39 10.85 14.10
C GLU A 130 5.34 11.97 14.03
N GLN A 131 4.99 12.46 12.84
CA GLN A 131 3.96 13.49 12.71
C GLN A 131 2.58 13.01 13.19
N VAL A 132 2.18 11.79 12.81
CA VAL A 132 0.89 11.22 13.21
C VAL A 132 0.87 10.87 14.71
N GLU A 133 1.94 10.26 15.23
CA GLU A 133 2.06 9.92 16.65
C GLU A 133 2.08 11.18 17.54
N ASN A 134 2.79 12.24 17.12
CA ASN A 134 2.79 13.52 17.82
C ASN A 134 1.42 14.20 17.83
N ALA A 135 0.57 13.91 16.83
CA ALA A 135 -0.84 14.35 16.83
C ALA A 135 -1.74 13.50 17.74
N GLY A 136 -1.22 12.42 18.32
CA GLY A 136 -1.90 11.55 19.29
C GLY A 136 -2.66 10.38 18.67
N TYR A 137 -2.35 9.98 17.43
CA TYR A 137 -3.03 8.88 16.75
C TYR A 137 -2.12 7.65 16.59
N PRO A 138 -2.69 6.44 16.61
CA PRO A 138 -1.94 5.21 16.36
C PRO A 138 -1.55 5.07 14.89
N VAL A 139 -0.37 4.48 14.66
CA VAL A 139 0.14 4.14 13.34
C VAL A 139 0.49 2.66 13.30
N VAL A 140 -0.02 1.94 12.30
CA VAL A 140 0.48 0.62 11.94
C VAL A 140 1.45 0.80 10.78
N ASP A 141 2.70 0.44 11.01
CA ASP A 141 3.76 0.68 10.06
C ASP A 141 4.26 -0.60 9.38
N PHE A 142 3.99 -0.69 8.08
CA PHE A 142 4.40 -1.80 7.25
C PHE A 142 5.70 -1.55 6.48
N SER A 143 6.45 -0.47 6.76
CA SER A 143 7.77 -0.20 6.15
C SER A 143 8.76 -1.36 6.29
N GLY A 144 8.64 -2.18 7.34
CA GLY A 144 9.42 -3.41 7.51
C GLY A 144 9.17 -4.49 6.45
N HIS A 145 8.11 -4.38 5.65
CA HIS A 145 7.69 -5.37 4.66
C HIS A 145 8.06 -5.01 3.21
N GLU A 146 8.98 -4.05 2.97
CA GLU A 146 9.41 -3.67 1.60
C GLU A 146 9.87 -4.87 0.74
N TYR A 147 10.47 -5.87 1.37
CA TYR A 147 11.07 -7.03 0.69
C TYR A 147 10.24 -8.31 0.84
N ASP A 148 9.09 -8.23 1.50
CA ASP A 148 8.18 -9.36 1.60
C ASP A 148 7.50 -9.59 0.26
N LYS A 149 7.79 -10.74 -0.35
CA LYS A 149 7.14 -11.12 -1.61
C LYS A 149 5.62 -11.11 -1.43
N TYR A 150 4.93 -10.56 -2.42
CA TYR A 150 3.46 -10.51 -2.50
C TYR A 150 2.78 -9.63 -1.43
N PHE A 151 3.56 -8.85 -0.66
CA PHE A 151 3.00 -7.81 0.21
C PHE A 151 2.37 -6.68 -0.62
N LEU A 152 3.03 -6.32 -1.71
CA LEU A 152 2.54 -5.38 -2.71
C LEU A 152 2.22 -6.13 -4.02
N LYS A 153 1.20 -5.66 -4.74
CA LYS A 153 0.86 -6.20 -6.07
C LYS A 153 1.62 -5.52 -7.20
N ASP A 154 2.10 -4.30 -6.97
CA ASP A 154 2.86 -3.52 -7.93
C ASP A 154 3.99 -2.75 -7.24
N THR A 155 4.33 -1.55 -7.72
CA THR A 155 5.45 -0.77 -7.20
C THR A 155 5.15 -0.11 -5.85
N ILE A 156 3.87 0.12 -5.51
CA ILE A 156 3.47 0.92 -4.33
C ILE A 156 2.14 0.47 -3.67
N HIS A 157 1.29 -0.32 -4.32
CA HIS A 157 -0.03 -0.68 -3.78
C HIS A 157 -0.02 -2.03 -3.05
N LEU A 158 -0.77 -2.10 -1.94
CA LEU A 158 -1.03 -3.36 -1.21
C LEU A 158 -1.53 -4.45 -2.17
N GLY A 159 -0.89 -5.61 -2.05
CA GLY A 159 -1.24 -6.85 -2.74
C GLY A 159 -1.73 -7.89 -1.76
N TRP A 160 -1.74 -9.14 -2.20
CA TRP A 160 -2.33 -10.28 -1.51
C TRP A 160 -1.99 -10.32 -0.02
N LYS A 161 -0.73 -10.54 0.36
CA LYS A 161 -0.35 -10.63 1.77
C LYS A 161 -0.54 -9.32 2.52
N GLY A 162 -0.27 -8.19 1.86
CA GLY A 162 -0.39 -6.86 2.46
C GLY A 162 -1.83 -6.56 2.91
N TRP A 163 -2.82 -6.99 2.14
CA TRP A 163 -4.23 -6.88 2.53
C TRP A 163 -4.57 -7.74 3.74
N ILE A 164 -4.00 -8.95 3.88
CA ILE A 164 -4.24 -9.77 5.08
C ILE A 164 -3.65 -9.10 6.34
N TYR A 165 -2.46 -8.51 6.26
CA TYR A 165 -1.89 -7.74 7.37
C TYR A 165 -2.71 -6.48 7.69
N PHE A 166 -3.20 -5.78 6.66
CA PHE A 166 -4.10 -4.64 6.81
C PHE A 166 -5.40 -5.04 7.53
N ASP A 167 -6.04 -6.13 7.09
CA ASP A 167 -7.30 -6.62 7.66
C ASP A 167 -7.14 -7.03 9.13
N GLU A 168 -6.03 -7.69 9.48
CA GLU A 168 -5.70 -8.03 10.87
C GLU A 168 -5.50 -6.77 11.73
N ALA A 169 -4.78 -5.77 11.21
CA ALA A 169 -4.57 -4.51 11.91
C ALA A 169 -5.89 -3.75 12.15
N VAL A 170 -6.77 -3.69 11.15
CA VAL A 170 -8.09 -3.05 11.27
C VAL A 170 -8.99 -3.83 12.23
N GLN A 171 -8.98 -5.16 12.19
CA GLN A 171 -9.76 -5.98 13.12
C GLN A 171 -9.28 -5.77 14.57
N ASN A 172 -7.98 -5.76 14.81
CA ASN A 172 -7.42 -5.52 16.15
C ASN A 172 -7.83 -4.14 16.65
N PHE A 173 -7.66 -3.09 15.84
CA PHE A 173 -8.07 -1.73 16.21
C PHE A 173 -9.57 -1.60 16.51
N TYR A 174 -10.43 -2.32 15.77
CA TYR A 174 -11.88 -2.27 16.01
C TYR A 174 -12.33 -3.08 17.24
N THR A 175 -11.55 -4.10 17.64
CA THR A 175 -11.89 -5.00 18.74
C THR A 175 -11.25 -4.62 20.07
N GLU A 176 -10.14 -3.88 20.04
CA GLU A 176 -9.58 -3.19 21.20
C GLU A 176 -10.58 -2.12 21.68
N LYS A 177 -11.16 -2.33 22.86
CA LYS A 177 -12.09 -1.39 23.52
C LYS A 177 -11.36 -0.39 24.39
#